data_AF-A0A1F4VK55-F1
#
_entry.id   AF-A0A1F4VK55-F1
#
_cell.length_a   1.000
_cell.length_b   1.000
_cell.length_c   1.000
_cell.angle_alpha   90.00
_cell.angle_beta   90.00
_cell.angle_gamma   90.00
#
_symmetry.space_group_name_H-M   'P 1'
#
loop_
_entity.id
_entity.type
_entity.pdbx_description
1 polymer ?
#
loop_
_entity_poly.entity_id
_entity_poly.type
_entity_poly.pdbx_seq_one_letter_code
_entity_poly.pdbx_strand_id
1 'polypeptide(L)'
;MVKEMIVSYVVLLITTVVFYFYFSRFFGAVGSMVYGMTLGSFLSFVILIVTTSKKLKYSFFNISHLALILIGVLFSLLNYWGTIPVKLLIYVSYFLIYATFLYFAKFVTQSHVKRLVGLADKIFKYE
;
A
#
# COMPACT_ATOMS: atom_id res chain seq x y z
N MET A 1 -7.96 -16.88 -9.40
CA MET A 1 -7.16 -15.98 -8.57
C MET A 1 -5.75 -16.51 -8.37
N VAL A 2 -5.56 -17.79 -8.03
CA VAL A 2 -4.22 -18.37 -7.85
C VAL A 2 -3.34 -18.22 -9.10
N LYS A 3 -3.87 -18.50 -10.30
CA LYS A 3 -3.10 -18.37 -11.55
C LYS A 3 -2.65 -16.92 -11.81
N GLU A 4 -3.55 -15.96 -11.60
CA GLU A 4 -3.29 -14.54 -11.79
C GLU A 4 -2.26 -14.00 -10.78
N MET A 5 -2.28 -14.52 -9.54
CA MET A 5 -1.26 -14.24 -8.53
C MET A 5 0.11 -14.81 -8.90
N ILE A 6 0.16 -16.05 -9.41
CA ILE A 6 1.42 -16.67 -9.88
C ILE A 6 2.02 -15.85 -11.02
N VAL A 7 1.21 -15.48 -12.02
CA VAL A 7 1.68 -14.66 -13.14
C VAL A 7 2.24 -13.33 -12.64
N SER A 8 1.53 -12.67 -11.73
CA SER A 8 1.96 -11.38 -11.18
C SER A 8 3.26 -11.52 -10.37
N TYR A 9 3.44 -12.62 -9.65
CA TYR A 9 4.66 -12.93 -8.92
C TYR A 9 5.85 -13.20 -9.86
N VAL A 10 5.63 -13.97 -10.93
CA VAL A 10 6.66 -14.24 -11.95
C VAL A 10 7.11 -12.94 -12.62
N VAL A 11 6.17 -12.05 -12.94
CA VAL A 11 6.49 -10.72 -13.49
C VAL A 11 7.36 -9.91 -12.53
N LEU A 12 7.04 -9.90 -11.22
CA LEU A 12 7.86 -9.22 -10.22
C LEU A 12 9.30 -9.70 -10.25
N LEU A 13 9.51 -11.02 -10.23
CA LEU A 13 10.84 -11.62 -10.24
C LEU A 13 11.61 -11.27 -11.51
N ILE A 14 11.00 -11.49 -12.68
CA ILE A 14 11.64 -11.22 -13.97
C ILE A 14 12.02 -9.75 -14.06
N THR A 15 11.10 -8.84 -13.75
CA THR A 15 11.35 -7.41 -13.81
C THR A 15 12.45 -6.99 -12.84
N THR A 16 12.48 -7.53 -11.62
CA THR A 16 13.53 -7.23 -10.64
C THR A 16 14.90 -7.70 -11.13
N VAL A 17 14.99 -8.91 -11.66
CA VAL A 17 16.24 -9.50 -12.16
C VAL A 17 16.73 -8.75 -13.40
N VAL A 18 15.85 -8.49 -14.37
CA VAL A 18 16.19 -7.72 -15.58
C VAL A 18 16.68 -6.33 -15.19
N PHE A 19 15.94 -5.63 -14.33
CA PHE A 19 16.33 -4.29 -13.88
C PHE A 19 17.70 -4.32 -13.18
N TYR A 20 17.95 -5.31 -12.33
CA TYR A 20 19.24 -5.48 -11.67
C TYR A 20 20.39 -5.60 -12.69
N PHE A 21 20.28 -6.50 -13.67
CA PHE A 21 21.36 -6.70 -14.64
C PHE A 21 21.62 -5.46 -15.51
N TYR A 22 20.58 -4.76 -15.92
CA TYR A 22 20.72 -3.55 -16.74
C TYR A 22 21.28 -2.36 -15.95
N PHE A 23 20.87 -2.20 -14.70
CA PHE A 23 21.13 -0.97 -13.94
C PHE A 23 22.14 -1.11 -12.79
N SER A 24 22.63 -2.33 -12.50
CA SER A 24 23.61 -2.61 -11.43
C SER A 24 24.87 -1.76 -11.50
N ARG A 25 25.31 -1.39 -12.70
CA ARG A 25 26.48 -0.54 -12.92
C ARG A 25 26.24 0.93 -12.58
N PHE A 26 25.00 1.40 -12.59
CA PHE A 26 24.65 2.81 -12.36
C PHE A 26 24.25 3.09 -10.91
N PHE A 27 23.45 2.21 -10.30
CA PHE A 27 22.92 2.43 -8.93
C PHE A 27 23.56 1.53 -7.86
N GLY A 28 24.51 0.68 -8.24
CA GLY A 28 25.06 -0.36 -7.38
C GLY A 28 24.08 -1.50 -7.11
N ALA A 29 24.57 -2.59 -6.53
CA ALA A 29 23.76 -3.81 -6.36
C ALA A 29 22.47 -3.57 -5.54
N VAL A 30 22.58 -2.84 -4.44
CA VAL A 30 21.45 -2.56 -3.54
C VAL A 30 20.43 -1.62 -4.19
N GLY A 31 20.89 -0.51 -4.78
CA GLY A 31 20.01 0.46 -5.42
C GLY A 31 19.21 -0.17 -6.58
N SER A 32 19.89 -0.94 -7.43
CA SER A 32 19.24 -1.61 -8.56
C SER A 32 18.22 -2.66 -8.13
N MET A 33 18.47 -3.39 -7.03
CA MET A 33 17.46 -4.29 -6.46
C MET A 33 16.23 -3.52 -5.95
N VAL A 34 16.41 -2.45 -5.18
CA VAL A 34 15.30 -1.66 -4.61
C VAL A 34 14.41 -1.08 -5.71
N TYR A 35 15.02 -0.45 -6.72
CA TYR A 35 14.26 0.10 -7.85
C TYR A 35 13.61 -0.99 -8.71
N GLY A 36 14.32 -2.10 -8.94
CA GLY A 36 13.78 -3.26 -9.65
C GLY A 36 12.57 -3.87 -8.95
N MET A 37 12.63 -4.05 -7.63
CA MET A 37 11.52 -4.53 -6.82
C MET A 37 10.35 -3.55 -6.84
N THR A 38 10.61 -2.25 -6.72
CA THR A 38 9.57 -1.22 -6.75
C THR A 38 8.81 -1.23 -8.08
N LEU A 39 9.55 -1.26 -9.19
CA LEU A 39 8.98 -1.29 -10.54
C LEU A 39 8.26 -2.62 -10.81
N GLY A 40 8.85 -3.74 -10.39
CA GLY A 40 8.23 -5.07 -10.46
C GLY A 40 6.92 -5.15 -9.69
N SER A 41 6.90 -4.70 -8.43
CA SER A 41 5.68 -4.64 -7.61
C SER A 41 4.59 -3.76 -8.23
N PHE A 42 4.97 -2.62 -8.82
CA PHE A 42 4.02 -1.76 -9.52
C PHE A 42 3.38 -2.48 -10.73
N LEU A 43 4.18 -3.13 -11.56
CA LEU A 43 3.68 -3.93 -12.69
C LEU A 43 2.78 -5.09 -12.25
N SER A 44 3.19 -5.84 -11.21
CA SER A 44 2.38 -6.91 -10.64
C SER A 44 1.04 -6.41 -10.13
N PHE A 45 1.02 -5.25 -9.47
CA PHE A 45 -0.22 -4.61 -9.02
C PHE A 45 -1.13 -4.25 -10.19
N VAL A 46 -0.59 -3.63 -11.25
CA VAL A 46 -1.35 -3.28 -12.46
C VAL A 46 -1.92 -4.52 -13.13
N ILE A 47 -1.15 -5.60 -13.26
CA ILE A 47 -1.61 -6.87 -13.84
C ILE A 47 -2.75 -7.46 -13.01
N LEU A 48 -2.62 -7.50 -11.69
CA LEU A 48 -3.68 -7.98 -10.80
C LEU A 48 -4.96 -7.16 -10.96
N ILE A 49 -4.86 -5.82 -11.02
CA ILE A 49 -6.03 -4.97 -11.20
C ILE A 49 -6.69 -5.23 -12.55
N VAL A 50 -5.92 -5.25 -13.65
CA VAL A 50 -6.47 -5.43 -14.99
C VAL A 50 -7.13 -6.80 -15.13
N THR A 51 -6.46 -7.85 -14.68
CA THR A 51 -7.00 -9.23 -14.75
C THR A 51 -8.23 -9.40 -13.87
N THR A 52 -8.22 -8.86 -12.65
CA THR A 52 -9.35 -8.91 -11.72
C THR A 52 -10.54 -8.09 -12.24
N SER A 53 -10.31 -6.90 -12.78
CA SER A 53 -11.36 -6.04 -13.32
C SER A 53 -12.03 -6.69 -14.53
N LYS A 54 -11.26 -7.30 -15.44
CA LYS A 54 -11.81 -8.06 -16.58
C LYS A 54 -12.65 -9.25 -16.13
N LYS A 55 -12.22 -9.97 -15.10
CA LYS A 55 -12.89 -11.18 -14.62
C LYS A 55 -14.16 -10.90 -13.82
N LEU A 56 -14.14 -9.86 -12.98
CA LEU A 56 -15.25 -9.51 -12.10
C LEU A 56 -16.20 -8.46 -12.71
N LYS A 57 -15.89 -7.92 -13.91
CA LYS A 57 -16.59 -6.79 -14.54
C LYS A 57 -16.81 -5.60 -13.59
N TYR A 58 -15.92 -5.47 -12.62
CA TYR A 58 -15.99 -4.48 -11.54
C TYR A 58 -14.91 -3.44 -11.76
N SER A 59 -15.26 -2.15 -11.63
CA SER A 59 -14.28 -1.07 -11.66
C SER A 59 -13.63 -0.94 -10.27
N PHE A 60 -12.41 -1.46 -10.12
CA PHE A 60 -11.66 -1.37 -8.87
C PHE A 60 -11.24 0.07 -8.50
N PHE A 61 -11.08 0.95 -9.50
CA PHE A 61 -10.67 2.33 -9.29
C PHE A 61 -11.89 3.24 -9.13
N ASN A 62 -12.34 3.38 -7.89
CA ASN A 62 -13.11 4.56 -7.46
C ASN A 62 -12.15 5.63 -6.93
N ILE A 63 -12.55 6.90 -7.02
CA ILE A 63 -11.79 8.06 -6.50
C ILE A 63 -11.32 7.82 -5.06
N SER A 64 -12.14 7.13 -4.25
CA SER A 64 -11.81 6.77 -2.87
C SER A 64 -10.58 5.85 -2.73
N HIS A 65 -10.38 4.89 -3.63
CA HIS A 65 -9.21 4.01 -3.62
C HIS A 65 -7.94 4.77 -4.03
N LEU A 66 -8.07 5.66 -5.03
CA LEU A 66 -6.96 6.48 -5.50
C LEU A 66 -6.49 7.46 -4.42
N ALA A 67 -7.43 8.07 -3.70
CA ALA A 67 -7.11 8.93 -2.56
C ALA A 67 -6.38 8.17 -1.44
N LEU A 68 -6.78 6.93 -1.12
CA LEU A 68 -6.08 6.10 -0.12
C LEU A 68 -4.66 5.74 -0.55
N ILE A 69 -4.46 5.40 -1.83
CA ILE A 69 -3.12 5.13 -2.39
C ILE A 69 -2.25 6.38 -2.27
N LEU A 70 -2.79 7.54 -2.62
CA LEU A 70 -2.07 8.82 -2.57
C LEU A 70 -1.66 9.19 -1.13
N ILE A 71 -2.55 8.97 -0.16
CA ILE A 71 -2.22 9.12 1.27
C ILE A 71 -1.12 8.13 1.69
N GLY A 72 -1.18 6.88 1.23
CA GLY A 72 -0.12 5.89 1.47
C GLY A 72 1.25 6.32 0.91
N VAL A 73 1.27 6.98 -0.25
CA VAL A 73 2.50 7.57 -0.81
C VAL A 73 2.98 8.75 0.03
N LEU A 74 2.08 9.60 0.54
CA LEU A 74 2.47 10.67 1.47
C LEU A 74 3.09 10.11 2.75
N PHE A 75 2.60 8.97 3.24
CA PHE A 75 3.20 8.25 4.37
C PHE A 75 4.61 7.72 4.07
N SER A 76 4.90 7.26 2.86
CA SER A 76 6.26 6.79 2.54
C SER A 76 7.24 7.96 2.38
N LEU A 77 6.77 9.14 1.98
CA LEU A 77 7.59 10.35 1.82
C LEU A 77 7.95 11.04 3.14
N LEU A 78 7.25 10.74 4.24
CA LEU A 78 7.52 11.27 5.58
C LEU A 78 8.98 11.10 6.02
N ASN A 79 9.68 10.09 5.50
CA ASN A 79 11.05 9.83 5.89
C ASN A 79 12.05 10.91 5.42
N TYR A 80 11.68 11.68 4.40
CA TYR A 80 12.48 12.80 3.87
C TYR A 80 12.35 14.10 4.68
N TRP A 81 11.48 14.15 5.70
CA TRP A 81 11.14 15.38 6.41
C TRP A 81 11.79 15.49 7.78
N GLY A 82 12.67 16.48 7.96
CA GLY A 82 13.04 17.07 9.25
C GLY A 82 13.43 16.13 10.41
N THR A 83 13.34 16.67 11.62
CA THR A 83 13.66 15.98 12.89
C THR A 83 12.54 15.05 13.35
N ILE A 84 12.87 14.05 14.18
CA ILE A 84 11.94 13.03 14.71
C ILE A 84 10.60 13.60 15.25
N PRO A 85 10.56 14.69 16.04
CA PRO A 85 9.31 15.22 16.58
C PRO A 85 8.34 15.73 15.49
N VAL A 86 8.89 16.35 14.45
CA VAL A 86 8.13 16.86 13.30
C VAL A 86 7.57 15.69 12.48
N LYS A 87 8.36 14.63 12.29
CA LYS A 87 7.89 13.39 11.64
C LYS A 87 6.71 12.78 12.39
N LEU A 88 6.78 12.73 13.71
CA LEU A 88 5.73 12.14 14.54
C LEU A 88 4.43 12.96 14.47
N LEU A 89 4.53 14.29 14.52
CA LEU A 89 3.36 15.18 14.34
C LEU A 89 2.72 15.04 12.96
N ILE A 90 3.51 15.03 11.88
CA ILE A 90 3.01 14.86 10.51
C ILE A 90 2.41 13.45 10.34
N TYR A 91 3.04 12.42 10.91
CA TYR A 91 2.51 11.05 10.88
C TYR A 91 1.13 10.96 11.54
N VAL A 92 0.97 11.52 12.75
CA VAL A 92 -0.32 11.52 13.46
C VAL A 92 -1.38 12.27 12.66
N SER A 93 -1.04 13.40 12.06
CA SER A 93 -2.00 14.17 11.25
C SER A 93 -2.40 13.43 9.96
N TYR A 94 -1.45 12.81 9.24
CA TYR A 94 -1.78 11.93 8.10
C TYR A 94 -2.59 10.71 8.51
N PHE A 95 -2.36 10.16 9.70
CA PHE A 95 -3.13 9.04 10.23
C PHE A 95 -4.58 9.44 10.49
N LEU A 96 -4.82 10.61 11.08
CA LEU A 96 -6.17 11.13 11.30
C LEU A 96 -6.90 11.39 9.97
N ILE A 97 -6.20 11.97 8.99
CA ILE A 97 -6.76 12.18 7.64
C ILE A 97 -7.11 10.84 7.00
N TYR A 98 -6.22 9.85 7.06
CA TYR A 98 -6.44 8.50 6.54
C TYR A 98 -7.65 7.81 7.19
N ALA A 99 -7.73 7.83 8.52
CA ALA A 99 -8.83 7.24 9.27
C ALA A 99 -10.18 7.90 8.91
N THR A 100 -10.17 9.22 8.77
CA THR A 100 -11.35 10.00 8.34
C THR A 100 -11.78 9.61 6.92
N PHE A 101 -10.82 9.47 6.00
CA PHE A 101 -11.09 9.08 4.62
C PHE A 101 -11.66 7.66 4.52
N LEU A 102 -11.14 6.72 5.32
CA LEU A 102 -11.67 5.35 5.40
C LEU A 102 -13.14 5.32 5.85
N TYR A 103 -13.51 6.19 6.79
CA TYR A 103 -14.89 6.32 7.26
C TYR A 103 -15.81 6.91 6.19
N PHE A 104 -15.42 8.03 5.57
CA PHE A 104 -16.23 8.69 4.52
C PHE A 104 -16.36 7.84 3.25
N ALA A 105 -15.32 7.11 2.89
CA ALA A 105 -15.34 6.18 1.76
C ALA A 105 -16.11 4.87 2.06
N LYS A 106 -16.72 4.74 3.26
CA LYS A 106 -17.49 3.58 3.71
C LYS A 106 -16.69 2.26 3.74
N PHE A 107 -15.36 2.33 3.77
CA PHE A 107 -14.52 1.15 3.99
C PHE A 107 -14.64 0.65 5.44
N VAL A 108 -14.83 1.57 6.38
CA VAL A 108 -15.08 1.27 7.80
C VAL A 108 -16.45 1.82 8.20
N THR A 109 -17.35 0.93 8.62
CA THR A 109 -18.68 1.28 9.11
C THR A 109 -18.69 1.42 10.63
N GLN A 110 -19.69 2.12 11.18
CA GLN A 110 -19.84 2.30 12.63
C GLN A 110 -19.93 0.97 13.40
N SER A 111 -20.47 -0.08 12.78
CA SER A 111 -20.52 -1.42 13.37
C SER A 111 -19.11 -2.01 13.57
N HIS A 112 -18.18 -1.78 12.64
CA HIS A 112 -16.80 -2.21 12.77
C HIS A 112 -16.08 -1.45 13.89
N VAL A 113 -16.30 -0.14 14.01
CA VAL A 113 -15.72 0.68 15.08
C VAL A 113 -16.24 0.25 16.45
N LYS A 114 -17.56 0.05 16.61
CA LYS A 114 -18.16 -0.42 17.87
C LYS A 114 -17.61 -1.79 18.29
N ARG A 115 -17.38 -2.69 17.33
CA ARG A 115 -16.79 -4.02 17.60
C ARG A 115 -15.34 -3.92 18.06
N LEU A 116 -14.55 -3.03 17.46
CA LEU A 116 -13.16 -2.77 17.87
C LEU A 116 -13.07 -2.17 19.28
N VAL A 117 -13.91 -1.17 19.58
CA VAL A 117 -13.97 -0.57 20.93
C VAL A 117 -14.41 -1.60 21.97
N GLY A 118 -15.43 -2.42 21.66
CA GLY A 118 -15.87 -3.49 22.56
C GLY A 118 -14.84 -4.61 22.77
N LEU A 119 -13.94 -4.84 21.81
CA LEU A 119 -12.79 -5.74 21.97
C LEU A 119 -11.71 -5.12 22.85
N ALA A 120 -11.41 -3.84 22.68
CA ALA A 120 -10.47 -3.12 23.53
C ALA A 120 -10.96 -3.07 24.99
N ASP A 121 -12.23 -2.74 25.22
CA ASP A 121 -12.85 -2.75 26.55
C ASP A 121 -12.79 -4.12 27.22
N LYS A 122 -12.88 -5.21 26.45
CA LYS A 122 -12.70 -6.57 26.99
C LYS A 122 -11.24 -6.81 27.38
N ILE A 123 -10.28 -6.41 26.56
CA ILE A 123 -8.86 -6.62 26.88
C ILE A 123 -8.47 -5.84 28.14
N PHE A 124 -8.87 -4.57 28.25
CA PHE A 124 -8.57 -3.71 29.41
C PHE A 124 -9.36 -4.04 30.69
N LYS A 125 -10.42 -4.86 30.62
CA LYS A 125 -11.14 -5.35 31.80
C LYS A 125 -10.66 -6.69 32.33
N TYR A 126 -9.81 -7.39 31.57
CA TYR A 126 -9.24 -8.69 31.94
C TYR A 126 -7.74 -8.59 32.30
N GLU A 127 -7.19 -7.37 32.35
CA GLU A 127 -6.01 -6.99 33.15
C GLU A 127 -6.45 -6.29 34.44
#